data_AF-A0A6P0YA73-F1
#
_entry.id   AF-A0A6P0YA73-F1
#
_cell.length_a   1.000
_cell.length_b   1.000
_cell.length_c   1.000
_cell.angle_alpha   90.00
_cell.angle_beta   90.00
_cell.angle_gamma   90.00
#
_symmetry.space_group_name_H-M   'P 1'
#
loop_
_entity.id
_entity.type
_entity.pdbx_description
1 polymer ?
#
loop_
_entity_poly.entity_id
_entity_poly.type
_entity_poly.pdbx_seq_one_letter_code
_entity_poly.pdbx_strand_id
1 'polypeptide(L)'
;KEYEILSYFNFSGVIKVYGLEKYNNTLVMILEDFGGEYLKTLITSQKITILGFLNLAIKIAESLGEIHSAKIIHKDINPSNIIVNFTTRELKIIDFNISSVLTRDSYKLKNPNILEGTLPYRTPNRIYLRSYKFNTHLGFMILAVIFHNFSVS
;
A
#
# COMPACT_ATOMS: atom_id res chain seq x y z
N LYS A 1 -8.57 14.75 1.10
CA LYS A 1 -7.42 14.01 0.55
C LYS A 1 -7.60 12.49 0.61
N GLU A 2 -7.51 11.82 1.76
CA GLU A 2 -7.68 10.35 1.81
C GLU A 2 -9.03 9.92 1.24
N TYR A 3 -10.12 10.51 1.74
CA TYR A 3 -11.47 10.28 1.22
C TYR A 3 -11.59 10.49 -0.30
N GLU A 4 -10.91 11.50 -0.86
CA GLU A 4 -10.95 11.75 -2.31
C GLU A 4 -10.27 10.61 -3.06
N ILE A 5 -9.09 10.16 -2.59
CA ILE A 5 -8.39 9.03 -3.19
C ILE A 5 -9.29 7.78 -3.16
N LEU A 6 -9.87 7.46 -2.00
CA LEU A 6 -10.72 6.27 -1.86
C LEU A 6 -12.06 6.38 -2.62
N SER A 7 -12.62 7.58 -2.78
CA SER A 7 -13.90 7.77 -3.48
C SER A 7 -13.77 7.82 -5.00
N TYR A 8 -12.62 8.26 -5.53
CA TYR A 8 -12.38 8.28 -6.98
C TYR A 8 -11.96 6.92 -7.55
N PHE A 9 -11.40 6.02 -6.73
CA PHE A 9 -10.83 4.76 -7.18
C PHE A 9 -11.49 3.57 -6.50
N ASN A 10 -12.07 2.67 -7.29
CA ASN A 10 -12.73 1.46 -6.80
C ASN A 10 -11.92 0.23 -7.24
N PHE A 11 -10.94 -0.16 -6.42
CA PHE A 11 -10.12 -1.35 -6.64
C PHE A 11 -10.54 -2.46 -5.69
N SER A 12 -10.53 -3.71 -6.16
CA SER A 12 -10.89 -4.85 -5.32
C SER A 12 -9.95 -4.99 -4.13
N GLY A 13 -8.66 -4.65 -4.32
CA GLY A 13 -7.62 -4.72 -3.29
C GLY A 13 -7.53 -3.51 -2.36
N VAL A 14 -8.48 -2.57 -2.43
CA VAL A 14 -8.53 -1.35 -1.61
C VAL A 14 -9.84 -1.30 -0.83
N ILE A 15 -9.78 -0.80 0.40
CA ILE A 15 -10.99 -0.65 1.23
C ILE A 15 -11.96 0.32 0.58
N LYS A 16 -13.23 -0.08 0.49
CA LYS A 16 -14.25 0.80 -0.05
C LYS A 16 -14.63 1.85 0.98
N VAL A 17 -14.74 3.09 0.53
CA VAL A 17 -15.29 4.19 1.32
C VAL A 17 -16.76 4.40 0.95
N TYR A 18 -17.62 4.52 1.94
CA TYR A 18 -19.04 4.79 1.76
C TYR A 18 -19.38 6.27 1.87
N GLY A 19 -18.65 7.03 2.69
CA GLY A 19 -18.91 8.46 2.85
C GLY A 19 -18.04 9.15 3.90
N LEU A 20 -18.23 10.46 3.99
CA LEU A 20 -17.81 11.28 5.12
C LEU A 20 -19.04 11.77 5.86
N GLU A 21 -19.03 11.61 7.18
CA GLU A 21 -20.10 12.09 8.05
C GLU A 21 -19.54 13.02 9.11
N LYS A 22 -20.41 13.90 9.64
CA LYS A 22 -20.08 14.75 10.78
C LYS A 22 -20.62 14.12 12.05
N TYR A 23 -19.74 13.77 12.97
CA TYR A 23 -20.09 13.19 14.27
C TYR A 23 -19.40 13.98 15.39
N ASN A 24 -20.16 14.51 16.34
CA ASN A 24 -19.63 15.31 17.46
C ASN A 24 -18.62 16.40 17.03
N ASN A 25 -18.98 17.15 15.99
CA ASN A 25 -18.14 18.20 15.39
C ASN A 25 -16.80 17.74 14.78
N THR A 26 -16.63 16.43 14.59
CA THR A 26 -15.49 15.81 13.91
C THR A 26 -15.96 15.16 12.60
N LEU A 27 -15.13 15.19 11.56
CA LEU A 27 -15.39 14.42 10.35
C LEU A 27 -14.93 12.98 10.54
N VAL A 28 -15.82 12.04 10.28
CA VAL A 28 -15.54 10.59 10.33
C VAL A 28 -15.72 10.00 8.94
N MET A 29 -14.87 9.03 8.60
CA MET A 29 -14.94 8.31 7.34
C MET A 29 -15.61 6.96 7.56
N ILE A 30 -16.66 6.70 6.78
CA ILE A 30 -17.39 5.43 6.82
C ILE A 30 -16.74 4.50 5.81
N LEU A 31 -16.15 3.41 6.29
CA LEU A 31 -15.47 2.40 5.49
C LEU A 31 -16.29 1.11 5.47
N GLU A 32 -16.06 0.32 4.43
CA GLU A 32 -16.52 -1.06 4.36
C GLU A 32 -15.98 -1.89 5.53
N ASP A 33 -16.84 -2.73 6.11
CA ASP A 33 -16.44 -3.84 6.95
C ASP A 33 -16.73 -5.14 6.20
N PHE A 34 -15.66 -5.86 5.86
CA PHE A 34 -15.72 -7.14 5.16
C PHE A 34 -15.35 -8.31 6.08
N GLY A 35 -15.36 -8.11 7.40
CA GLY A 35 -15.11 -9.16 8.39
C GLY A 35 -13.68 -9.69 8.42
N GLY A 36 -12.71 -8.86 8.03
CA GLY A 36 -11.29 -9.24 7.98
C GLY A 36 -10.52 -8.91 9.26
N GLU A 37 -9.33 -9.50 9.39
CA GLU A 37 -8.37 -9.23 10.46
C GLU A 37 -7.12 -8.54 9.91
N TYR A 38 -6.47 -7.71 10.73
CA TYR A 38 -5.20 -7.07 10.37
C TYR A 38 -4.11 -8.13 10.17
N LEU A 39 -3.35 -8.00 9.08
CA LEU A 39 -2.21 -8.87 8.79
C LEU A 39 -1.16 -8.84 9.91
N LYS A 40 -0.96 -7.68 10.55
CA LYS A 40 -0.12 -7.56 11.74
C LYS A 40 -0.53 -8.53 12.85
N THR A 41 -1.81 -8.59 13.18
CA THR A 41 -2.36 -9.48 14.22
C THR A 41 -2.11 -10.94 13.87
N LEU A 42 -2.30 -11.31 12.60
CA LEU A 42 -2.10 -12.67 12.12
C LEU A 42 -0.63 -13.11 12.19
N ILE A 43 0.30 -12.21 11.85
CA ILE A 43 1.74 -12.45 11.96
C ILE A 43 2.16 -12.59 13.43
N THR A 44 1.76 -11.64 14.28
CA THR A 44 2.14 -11.65 15.70
C THR A 44 1.55 -12.84 16.46
N SER A 45 0.35 -13.31 16.08
CA SER A 45 -0.29 -14.49 16.68
C SER A 45 0.17 -15.83 16.08
N GLN A 46 1.12 -15.81 15.13
CA GLN A 46 1.63 -16.99 14.43
C GLN A 46 0.53 -17.85 13.77
N LYS A 47 -0.61 -17.23 13.44
CA LYS A 47 -1.75 -17.89 12.79
C LYS A 47 -1.56 -18.05 11.28
N ILE A 48 -0.42 -17.64 10.74
CA ILE A 48 -0.12 -17.67 9.31
C ILE A 48 1.15 -18.47 9.03
N THR A 49 1.05 -19.43 8.10
CA THR A 49 2.20 -20.19 7.61
C THR A 49 2.99 -19.38 6.59
N ILE A 50 4.26 -19.73 6.37
CA ILE A 50 5.09 -19.08 5.34
C ILE A 50 4.44 -19.11 3.95
N LEU A 51 3.86 -20.26 3.57
CA LEU A 51 3.20 -20.42 2.28
C LEU A 51 1.91 -19.59 2.20
N GLY A 52 1.14 -19.51 3.30
CA GLY A 52 -0.02 -18.62 3.40
C GLY A 52 0.38 -17.15 3.24
N PHE A 53 1.48 -16.74 3.87
CA PHE A 53 2.00 -15.39 3.76
C PHE A 53 2.51 -15.06 2.35
N LEU A 54 3.22 -15.98 1.68
CA LEU A 54 3.66 -15.78 0.30
C LEU A 54 2.48 -15.59 -0.66
N ASN A 55 1.39 -16.34 -0.47
CA ASN A 55 0.16 -16.15 -1.24
C ASN A 55 -0.47 -14.77 -0.99
N LEU A 56 -0.44 -14.26 0.25
CA LEU A 56 -0.88 -12.89 0.54
C LEU A 56 0.06 -11.86 -0.10
N ALA A 57 1.38 -12.07 -0.08
CA ALA A 57 2.35 -11.16 -0.68
C ALA A 57 2.12 -10.98 -2.18
N ILE A 58 1.73 -12.03 -2.90
CA ILE A 58 1.33 -11.96 -4.30
C ILE A 58 0.10 -11.05 -4.47
N LYS A 59 -0.96 -11.28 -3.68
CA LYS A 59 -2.18 -10.45 -3.73
C LYS A 59 -1.93 -8.98 -3.37
N ILE A 60 -1.04 -8.73 -2.41
CA ILE A 60 -0.60 -7.37 -2.04
C ILE A 60 0.09 -6.71 -3.24
N ALA A 61 1.00 -7.42 -3.90
CA ALA A 61 1.71 -6.91 -5.07
C ALA A 61 0.75 -6.63 -6.25
N GLU A 62 -0.24 -7.48 -6.48
CA GLU A 62 -1.29 -7.28 -7.48
C GLU A 62 -2.11 -6.01 -7.16
N SER A 63 -2.58 -5.87 -5.92
CA SER A 63 -3.35 -4.70 -5.46
C SER A 63 -2.54 -3.41 -5.58
N LEU A 64 -1.24 -3.46 -5.27
CA LEU A 64 -0.32 -2.33 -5.48
C LEU A 64 -0.10 -2.03 -6.97
N GLY A 65 -0.10 -3.05 -7.82
CA GLY A 65 -0.08 -2.89 -9.27
C GLY A 65 -1.26 -2.05 -9.75
N GLU A 66 -2.46 -2.34 -9.28
CA GLU A 66 -3.68 -1.57 -9.60
C GLU A 66 -3.57 -0.11 -9.12
N ILE A 67 -3.21 0.10 -7.85
CA ILE A 67 -3.01 1.43 -7.26
C ILE A 67 -1.99 2.25 -8.05
N HIS A 68 -0.85 1.65 -8.40
CA HIS A 68 0.21 2.30 -9.17
C HIS A 68 -0.21 2.59 -10.62
N SER A 69 -1.01 1.73 -11.25
CA SER A 69 -1.55 1.95 -12.60
C SER A 69 -2.43 3.20 -12.65
N ALA A 70 -3.13 3.49 -11.54
CA ALA A 70 -3.91 4.68 -11.31
C ALA A 70 -3.08 5.91 -10.89
N LYS A 71 -1.75 5.81 -10.96
CA LYS A 71 -0.79 6.87 -10.60
C LYS A 71 -0.85 7.28 -9.12
N ILE A 72 -1.36 6.42 -8.25
CA ILE A 72 -1.35 6.62 -6.81
C ILE A 72 -0.11 5.95 -6.24
N ILE A 73 0.52 6.54 -5.23
CA ILE A 73 1.56 5.89 -4.44
C ILE A 73 1.10 5.88 -2.99
N HIS A 74 0.98 4.70 -2.39
CA HIS A 74 0.51 4.52 -1.01
C HIS A 74 1.46 5.13 0.04
N LYS A 75 2.77 4.86 -0.13
CA LYS A 75 3.90 5.24 0.75
C LYS A 75 3.98 4.59 2.12
N ASP A 76 2.90 4.05 2.67
CA ASP A 76 2.93 3.34 3.95
C ASP A 76 2.41 1.90 3.85
N ILE A 77 3.10 1.05 3.10
CA ILE A 77 2.73 -0.36 2.99
C ILE A 77 3.42 -1.14 4.11
N ASN A 78 2.63 -1.61 5.07
CA ASN A 78 3.06 -2.41 6.20
C ASN A 78 1.89 -3.31 6.68
N PRO A 79 2.14 -4.36 7.51
CA PRO A 79 1.10 -5.28 7.98
C PRO A 79 -0.08 -4.65 8.73
N SER A 80 0.08 -3.45 9.30
CA SER A 80 -1.00 -2.73 9.99
C SER A 80 -1.99 -2.11 9.01
N ASN A 81 -1.56 -1.88 7.76
CA ASN A 81 -2.34 -1.24 6.71
C ASN A 81 -2.91 -2.25 5.70
N ILE A 82 -3.00 -3.52 6.11
CA ILE A 82 -3.51 -4.62 5.31
C ILE A 82 -4.49 -5.42 6.17
N ILE A 83 -5.72 -5.58 5.68
CA ILE A 83 -6.76 -6.40 6.29
C ILE A 83 -7.00 -7.62 5.39
N VAL A 84 -7.17 -8.78 6.01
CA VAL A 84 -7.32 -10.07 5.33
C VAL A 84 -8.53 -10.81 5.90
N ASN A 85 -9.39 -11.31 5.03
CA ASN A 85 -10.43 -12.26 5.40
C ASN A 85 -10.07 -13.63 4.82
N PHE A 86 -9.72 -14.61 5.67
CA PHE A 86 -9.34 -15.94 5.20
C PHE A 86 -10.52 -16.77 4.68
N THR A 87 -11.73 -16.51 5.16
CA THR A 87 -12.95 -17.19 4.74
C THR A 87 -13.31 -16.80 3.31
N THR A 88 -13.34 -15.50 3.01
CA THR A 88 -13.62 -15.00 1.65
C THR A 88 -12.37 -14.96 0.77
N ARG A 89 -11.18 -15.08 1.37
CA ARG A 89 -9.86 -14.92 0.74
C ARG A 89 -9.63 -13.52 0.17
N GLU A 90 -10.35 -12.53 0.66
CA GLU A 90 -10.19 -11.14 0.28
C GLU A 90 -9.08 -10.47 1.09
N LEU A 91 -8.44 -9.49 0.46
CA LEU A 91 -7.43 -8.64 1.06
C LEU A 91 -7.71 -7.21 0.63
N LYS A 92 -7.62 -6.28 1.58
CA LYS A 92 -7.79 -4.85 1.31
C LYS A 92 -6.68 -4.04 1.96
N ILE A 93 -6.08 -3.17 1.17
CA ILE A 93 -5.14 -2.14 1.62
C ILE A 93 -5.94 -0.96 2.16
N ILE A 94 -5.50 -0.44 3.30
CA ILE A 94 -6.11 0.69 4.02
C ILE A 94 -5.10 1.80 4.27
N ASP A 95 -5.57 2.94 4.78
CA ASP A 95 -4.77 4.08 5.25
C ASP A 95 -3.96 4.79 4.16
N PHE A 96 -4.66 5.59 3.36
CA PHE A 96 -4.08 6.36 2.27
C PHE A 96 -3.67 7.78 2.71
N ASN A 97 -3.58 8.06 4.00
CA ASN A 97 -3.36 9.41 4.52
C ASN A 97 -2.13 10.12 3.94
N ILE A 98 -1.00 9.40 3.86
CA ILE A 98 0.24 9.96 3.33
C ILE A 98 0.42 9.75 1.81
N SER A 99 -0.55 9.11 1.15
CA SER A 99 -0.48 8.77 -0.27
C SER A 99 -0.30 9.99 -1.17
N SER A 100 0.16 9.77 -2.40
CA SER A 100 0.22 10.84 -3.42
C SER A 100 -0.31 10.37 -4.75
N VAL A 101 -1.09 11.23 -5.40
CA VAL A 101 -1.48 11.08 -6.80
C VAL A 101 -0.46 11.79 -7.68
N LEU A 102 0.15 11.08 -8.62
CA LEU A 102 1.10 11.64 -9.59
C LEU A 102 0.30 12.29 -10.74
N THR A 103 0.07 13.59 -10.65
CA THR A 103 -0.46 14.40 -11.76
C THR A 103 0.70 14.83 -12.68
N ARG A 104 0.42 15.14 -13.96
CA ARG A 104 1.44 15.70 -14.88
C ARG A 104 2.09 16.97 -14.32
N ASP A 105 1.35 17.75 -13.52
CA ASP A 105 1.85 18.98 -12.90
C ASP A 105 2.68 18.76 -11.64
N SER A 106 2.54 17.60 -10.96
CA SER A 106 3.39 17.25 -9.81
C SER A 106 4.88 17.07 -10.17
N TYR A 107 5.21 17.03 -11.47
CA TYR A 107 6.58 17.07 -11.99
C TYR A 107 7.18 18.48 -11.99
N LYS A 108 6.38 19.55 -11.97
CA LYS A 108 6.87 20.94 -12.04
C LYS A 108 7.22 21.56 -10.67
N LEU A 109 6.88 20.93 -9.56
CA LEU A 109 7.05 21.50 -8.21
C LEU A 109 8.26 20.96 -7.41
N LYS A 110 9.29 20.45 -8.08
CA LYS A 110 10.62 20.32 -7.46
C LYS A 110 11.67 20.94 -8.37
N ASN A 111 12.09 22.14 -7.98
CA ASN A 111 13.15 22.95 -8.55
C ASN A 111 14.25 22.09 -9.22
N PRO A 112 14.40 22.13 -10.57
CA PRO A 112 15.41 21.35 -11.29
C PRO A 112 16.82 21.95 -11.19
N ASN A 113 17.00 23.09 -10.51
CA ASN A 113 18.27 23.83 -10.46
C ASN A 113 19.30 23.28 -9.45
N ILE A 114 19.13 22.06 -8.95
CA ILE A 114 20.17 21.37 -8.18
C ILE A 114 20.46 20.06 -8.89
N LEU A 115 21.38 20.12 -9.85
CA LEU A 115 22.41 19.12 -10.18
C LEU A 115 22.93 19.43 -11.59
N GLU A 116 23.91 20.34 -11.65
CA GLU A 116 24.92 20.35 -12.69
C GLU A 116 25.56 18.96 -12.80
N GLY A 117 25.81 18.51 -14.03
CA GLY A 117 26.59 17.30 -14.30
C GLY A 117 26.06 16.53 -15.49
N THR A 118 26.62 16.82 -16.65
CA THR A 118 26.56 16.03 -17.89
C THR A 118 26.58 14.53 -17.63
N LEU A 119 25.68 13.76 -18.27
CA LEU A 119 25.99 12.48 -18.94
C LEU A 119 24.77 11.95 -19.72
N PRO A 120 24.95 11.47 -20.98
CA PRO A 120 23.88 10.96 -21.81
C PRO A 120 23.74 9.46 -21.58
N TYR A 121 22.87 9.03 -20.67
CA TYR A 121 22.33 7.68 -20.69
C TYR A 121 20.94 7.70 -20.07
N ARG A 122 19.95 7.33 -20.87
CA ARG A 122 18.52 7.32 -20.50
C ARG A 122 18.34 6.55 -19.19
N THR A 123 18.02 7.26 -18.13
CA THR A 123 17.62 6.67 -16.85
C THR A 123 16.28 5.96 -17.05
N PRO A 124 16.10 4.72 -16.52
CA PRO A 124 14.79 4.08 -16.50
C PRO A 124 13.79 5.00 -15.81
N ASN A 125 12.59 5.10 -16.38
CA ASN A 125 11.54 6.03 -15.96
C ASN A 125 11.43 6.10 -14.41
N ARG A 126 11.44 7.31 -13.82
CA ARG A 126 11.50 7.52 -12.35
C ARG A 126 10.39 6.82 -11.54
N ILE A 127 9.29 6.47 -12.21
CA ILE A 127 8.20 5.64 -11.67
C ILE A 127 8.72 4.25 -11.29
N TYR A 128 9.55 3.67 -12.15
CA TYR A 128 10.16 2.35 -11.96
C TYR A 128 11.15 2.35 -10.80
N LEU A 129 11.92 3.43 -10.61
CA LEU A 129 12.83 3.57 -9.47
C LEU A 129 12.09 3.74 -8.14
N ARG A 130 10.91 4.38 -8.15
CA ARG A 130 10.05 4.48 -6.97
C ARG A 130 9.35 3.17 -6.65
N SER A 131 8.75 2.50 -7.64
CA SER A 131 8.16 1.18 -7.45
C SER A 131 9.21 0.17 -6.97
N TYR A 132 10.44 0.25 -7.47
CA TYR A 132 11.57 -0.54 -6.98
C TYR A 132 11.84 -0.30 -5.48
N LYS A 133 11.90 0.97 -5.04
CA LYS A 133 12.01 1.30 -3.60
C LYS A 133 10.83 0.76 -2.76
N PHE A 134 9.62 0.68 -3.31
CA PHE A 134 8.45 0.12 -2.61
C PHE A 134 8.44 -1.40 -2.57
N ASN A 135 8.84 -2.06 -3.66
CA ASN A 135 9.12 -3.48 -3.66
C ASN A 135 10.22 -3.84 -2.64
N THR A 136 11.11 -2.89 -2.33
CA THR A 136 12.08 -3.05 -1.24
C THR A 136 11.39 -3.14 0.13
N HIS A 137 10.36 -2.34 0.40
CA HIS A 137 9.59 -2.42 1.66
C HIS A 137 8.77 -3.70 1.78
N LEU A 138 8.11 -4.14 0.69
CA LEU A 138 7.46 -5.46 0.66
C LEU A 138 8.49 -6.59 0.85
N GLY A 139 9.67 -6.45 0.24
CA GLY A 139 10.80 -7.35 0.45
C GLY A 139 11.27 -7.39 1.90
N PHE A 140 11.38 -6.24 2.57
CA PHE A 140 11.70 -6.17 4.00
C PHE A 140 10.61 -6.81 4.86
N MET A 141 9.33 -6.65 4.52
CA MET A 141 8.23 -7.35 5.20
C MET A 141 8.36 -8.87 5.06
N ILE A 142 8.63 -9.36 3.85
CA ILE A 142 8.82 -10.79 3.58
C ILE A 142 10.01 -11.32 4.40
N LEU A 143 11.15 -10.62 4.37
CA LEU A 143 12.32 -10.99 5.16
C LEU A 143 12.03 -11.00 6.65
N ALA A 144 11.37 -9.98 7.19
CA ALA A 144 11.04 -9.90 8.61
C ALA A 144 10.16 -11.06 9.08
N VAL A 145 9.18 -11.49 8.28
CA VAL A 145 8.32 -12.64 8.59
C VAL A 145 9.10 -13.94 8.53
N ILE A 146 9.98 -14.11 7.55
CA ILE A 146 10.87 -15.28 7.45
C ILE A 146 11.76 -15.35 8.69
N PHE A 147 12.46 -14.26 9.02
CA PHE A 147 13.33 -14.20 10.20
C PHE A 147 12.56 -14.48 11.51
N HIS A 148 11.36 -13.92 11.66
CA HIS A 148 10.55 -14.17 12.86
C HIS A 148 10.17 -15.65 13.00
N ASN A 149 9.78 -16.32 11.92
CA ASN A 149 9.46 -17.76 11.96
C ASN A 149 10.71 -18.61 12.27
N PHE A 150 11.87 -18.29 11.69
CA PHE A 150 13.12 -19.01 11.95
C PHE A 150 13.73 -18.73 13.33
N SER A 151 13.37 -17.62 14.00
CA SER A 151 13.89 -17.30 15.34
C SER A 151 13.10 -17.96 16.47
N VAL A 152 11.95 -18.58 16.16
CA VAL A 152 11.03 -19.19 17.14
C VAL A 152 10.95 -20.72 16.97
N SER A 153 11.66 -21.27 15.99
CA SER A 153 11.84 -22.72 15.73
C SER A 153 13.23 -23.18 16.14
#